data_AF-A0A6P8MZ99-F1
#
_entry.id   AF-A0A6P8MZ99-F1
#
_cell.length_a   1.000
_cell.length_b   1.000
_cell.length_c   1.000
_cell.angle_alpha   90.00
_cell.angle_beta   90.00
_cell.angle_gamma   90.00
#
_symmetry.space_group_name_H-M   'P 1'
#
loop_
_entity.id
_entity.type
_entity.pdbx_description
1 polymer ?
#
loop_
_entity_poly.entity_id
_entity_poly.type
_entity_poly.pdbx_seq_one_letter_code
_entity_poly.pdbx_strand_id
1 'polypeptide(L)'
;MSNSRKTKTRRDSDSVDINPKRMKSEDEDNSEKKENSIVTSDTSLNISEQLLSVEHNLATELRKITFRLPVEYVYSPLEYAFNIHTMYVQKYCNTVKKILFLGMNPGPWGMSQTGVPFGEISMVRDWLKICGHVGKPAKEQPNRKVTGFQCTRSEISGKRLWGLFQELCKSPEKFFEHAYIHNYCPIALMNKKGCNITPAEIKGPEIQILHSACDKALADAIKILKVEIIIGIGGYAEKRAQLVVQSSKLPVKVLCLPHPSPRAVNNKNWSEKATQKLSEFGLLECFTA
;
A
#
# COMPACT_ATOMS: atom_id res chain seq x y z
N MET A 1 28.49 -9.22 -77.71
CA MET A 1 27.35 -10.14 -77.92
C MET A 1 26.10 -9.38 -77.49
N SER A 2 25.26 -8.90 -78.40
CA SER A 2 24.17 -9.62 -79.11
C SER A 2 22.91 -9.74 -78.22
N ASN A 3 21.88 -8.90 -78.39
CA ASN A 3 20.67 -9.08 -79.25
C ASN A 3 19.60 -10.03 -78.62
N SER A 4 18.27 -9.83 -78.71
CA SER A 4 17.44 -8.76 -79.33
C SER A 4 15.93 -8.88 -78.95
N ARG A 5 15.11 -7.82 -79.23
CA ARG A 5 13.63 -7.80 -79.49
C ARG A 5 12.66 -8.07 -78.30
N LYS A 6 11.56 -7.32 -78.07
CA LYS A 6 10.28 -7.03 -78.83
C LYS A 6 9.33 -8.25 -78.91
N THR A 7 7.99 -8.21 -78.78
CA THR A 7 6.95 -7.11 -78.68
C THR A 7 5.85 -7.52 -77.64
N LYS A 8 4.51 -7.29 -77.62
CA LYS A 8 3.40 -6.68 -78.43
C LYS A 8 2.20 -6.41 -77.45
N THR A 9 1.66 -5.20 -77.21
CA THR A 9 0.65 -4.37 -77.94
C THR A 9 -0.84 -4.77 -77.86
N ARG A 10 -1.67 -3.94 -77.17
CA ARG A 10 -3.12 -3.61 -77.31
C ARG A 10 -3.48 -2.63 -76.13
N ARG A 11 -4.16 -1.47 -76.22
CA ARG A 11 -5.37 -0.99 -76.95
C ARG A 11 -6.62 -1.81 -76.58
N ASP A 12 -7.74 -1.24 -76.15
CA ASP A 12 -8.44 0.03 -76.50
C ASP A 12 -8.71 0.87 -75.21
N SER A 13 -8.93 2.20 -75.12
CA SER A 13 -9.63 3.25 -75.89
C SER A 13 -11.17 3.23 -75.83
N ASP A 14 -11.74 4.12 -75.01
CA ASP A 14 -12.99 4.84 -75.32
C ASP A 14 -13.03 6.20 -74.59
N SER A 15 -13.84 7.14 -75.10
CA SER A 15 -13.72 8.58 -74.78
C SER A 15 -15.05 9.33 -74.70
N VAL A 16 -15.21 10.24 -73.74
CA VAL A 16 -16.24 11.30 -73.74
C VAL A 16 -15.68 12.60 -73.15
N ASP A 17 -15.74 13.68 -73.91
CA ASP A 17 -15.55 15.07 -73.45
C ASP A 17 -16.88 15.67 -72.92
N ILE A 18 -16.81 16.72 -72.08
CA ILE A 18 -17.43 18.06 -72.32
C ILE A 18 -17.40 18.96 -71.06
N ASN A 19 -17.20 20.25 -71.31
CA ASN A 19 -17.03 21.39 -70.40
C ASN A 19 -18.17 21.67 -69.37
N PRO A 20 -17.91 22.49 -68.32
CA PRO A 20 -18.83 22.77 -67.23
C PRO A 20 -19.83 23.91 -67.50
N LYS A 21 -20.88 24.00 -66.66
CA LYS A 21 -21.72 25.19 -66.46
C LYS A 21 -21.91 25.50 -64.97
N ARG A 22 -22.41 26.70 -64.65
CA ARG A 22 -22.25 27.40 -63.37
C ARG A 22 -23.60 27.78 -62.74
N MET A 23 -23.58 27.88 -61.40
CA MET A 23 -24.41 28.75 -60.52
C MET A 23 -25.71 28.21 -59.88
N LYS A 24 -25.88 28.63 -58.61
CA LYS A 24 -27.07 28.65 -57.72
C LYS A 24 -27.70 27.33 -57.24
N SER A 25 -27.50 27.03 -55.96
CA SER A 25 -28.55 27.27 -54.94
C SER A 25 -27.99 28.16 -53.83
N GLU A 26 -28.89 28.76 -53.04
CA GLU A 26 -28.63 29.37 -51.74
C GLU A 26 -29.25 28.44 -50.71
N ASP A 27 -28.53 28.09 -49.63
CA ASP A 27 -29.03 27.30 -48.51
C ASP A 27 -28.39 27.81 -47.20
N GLU A 28 -29.09 27.61 -46.09
CA GLU A 28 -28.92 28.40 -44.86
C GLU A 28 -28.02 27.76 -43.78
N ASP A 29 -27.72 28.61 -42.77
CA ASP A 29 -27.78 28.29 -41.34
C ASP A 29 -26.50 27.94 -40.53
N ASN A 30 -26.62 28.32 -39.25
CA ASN A 30 -25.92 27.96 -38.02
C ASN A 30 -24.39 28.11 -37.90
N SER A 31 -24.02 29.25 -37.31
CA SER A 31 -22.72 29.50 -36.69
C SER A 31 -22.59 28.75 -35.34
N GLU A 32 -22.30 27.45 -35.36
CA GLU A 32 -21.98 26.73 -34.11
C GLU A 32 -20.65 27.20 -33.51
N LYS A 33 -20.70 27.59 -32.23
CA LYS A 33 -19.52 28.01 -31.46
C LYS A 33 -18.72 26.77 -31.08
N LYS A 34 -17.44 26.73 -31.42
CA LYS A 34 -16.49 25.75 -30.85
C LYS A 34 -16.27 26.05 -29.36
N GLU A 35 -17.08 25.45 -28.50
CA GLU A 35 -16.75 25.33 -27.08
C GLU A 35 -15.53 24.44 -26.92
N ASN A 36 -14.37 25.07 -26.79
CA ASN A 36 -13.11 24.38 -26.53
C ASN A 36 -13.05 24.03 -25.04
N SER A 37 -13.78 22.98 -24.66
CA SER A 37 -13.94 22.51 -23.27
C SER A 37 -12.64 21.92 -22.73
N ILE A 38 -11.75 22.81 -22.29
CA ILE A 38 -10.56 22.45 -21.50
C ILE A 38 -11.05 21.89 -20.16
N VAL A 39 -11.14 20.57 -20.08
CA VAL A 39 -11.44 19.86 -18.83
C VAL A 39 -10.22 19.98 -17.92
N THR A 40 -10.18 21.05 -17.13
CA THR A 40 -9.26 21.21 -16.02
C THR A 40 -9.63 20.18 -14.95
N SER A 41 -8.91 19.06 -14.92
CA SER A 41 -9.07 18.01 -13.91
C SER A 41 -8.49 18.48 -12.57
N ASP A 42 -9.17 19.41 -11.91
CA ASP A 42 -8.87 19.89 -10.55
C ASP A 42 -9.31 18.86 -9.48
N THR A 43 -9.03 17.59 -9.76
CA THR A 43 -9.28 16.46 -8.88
C THR A 43 -8.07 16.29 -7.97
N SER A 44 -8.04 17.05 -6.89
CA SER A 44 -7.17 16.71 -5.76
C SER A 44 -7.43 15.26 -5.34
N LEU A 45 -6.37 14.44 -5.30
CA LEU A 45 -6.47 13.01 -4.99
C LEU A 45 -7.17 12.79 -3.64
N ASN A 46 -8.01 11.77 -3.53
CA ASN A 46 -8.62 11.46 -2.24
C ASN A 46 -7.59 10.90 -1.24
N ILE A 47 -7.96 10.82 0.04
CA ILE A 47 -7.02 10.44 1.12
C ILE A 47 -6.41 9.06 0.87
N SER A 48 -7.18 8.11 0.32
CA SER A 48 -6.69 6.77 0.01
C SER A 48 -5.67 6.76 -1.14
N GLU A 49 -5.89 7.57 -2.18
CA GLU A 49 -4.97 7.74 -3.32
C GLU A 49 -3.68 8.47 -2.92
N GLN A 50 -3.76 9.49 -2.07
CA GLN A 50 -2.59 10.18 -1.52
C GLN A 50 -1.71 9.22 -0.72
N LEU A 51 -2.33 8.38 0.14
CA LEU A 51 -1.60 7.39 0.94
C LEU A 51 -0.97 6.29 0.06
N LEU A 52 -1.72 5.75 -0.90
CA LEU A 52 -1.22 4.76 -1.87
C LEU A 52 -0.06 5.31 -2.72
N SER A 53 -0.09 6.61 -3.07
CA SER A 53 1.02 7.29 -3.75
C SER A 53 2.27 7.36 -2.86
N VAL A 54 2.13 7.72 -1.58
CA VAL A 54 3.25 7.69 -0.61
C VAL A 54 3.81 6.27 -0.44
N GLU A 55 2.94 5.27 -0.34
CA GLU A 55 3.31 3.85 -0.19
C GLU A 55 4.00 3.28 -1.46
N HIS A 56 3.55 3.66 -2.65
CA HIS A 56 4.20 3.30 -3.93
C HIS A 56 5.59 3.94 -4.08
N ASN A 57 5.72 5.22 -3.71
CA ASN A 57 7.00 5.92 -3.71
C ASN A 57 7.97 5.30 -2.70
N LEU A 58 7.50 4.97 -1.49
CA LEU A 58 8.29 4.28 -0.47
C LEU A 58 8.79 2.92 -0.96
N ALA A 59 7.91 2.09 -1.54
CA ALA A 59 8.32 0.80 -2.12
C ALA A 59 9.38 0.97 -3.22
N THR A 60 9.24 2.00 -4.06
CA THR A 60 10.18 2.30 -5.14
C THR A 60 11.55 2.78 -4.64
N GLU A 61 11.62 3.57 -3.56
CA GLU A 61 12.90 3.91 -2.93
C GLU A 61 13.55 2.71 -2.23
N LEU A 62 12.77 1.92 -1.48
CA LEU A 62 13.27 0.73 -0.78
C LEU A 62 13.80 -0.35 -1.74
N ARG A 63 13.22 -0.46 -2.95
CA ARG A 63 13.69 -1.36 -4.02
C ARG A 63 15.13 -1.04 -4.47
N LYS A 64 15.63 0.18 -4.26
CA LYS A 64 17.00 0.60 -4.62
C LYS A 64 18.06 0.13 -3.60
N ILE A 65 17.65 -0.37 -2.43
CA ILE A 65 18.58 -0.73 -1.35
C ILE A 65 19.18 -2.12 -1.59
N THR A 66 20.46 -2.16 -1.93
CA THR A 66 21.26 -3.40 -1.92
C THR A 66 21.66 -3.76 -0.49
N PHE A 67 20.80 -4.51 0.21
CA PHE A 67 21.10 -5.05 1.53
C PHE A 67 22.24 -6.07 1.49
N ARG A 68 23.10 -6.05 2.51
CA ARG A 68 24.24 -6.95 2.69
C ARG A 68 23.85 -8.16 3.54
N LEU A 69 24.74 -9.17 3.58
CA LEU A 69 24.61 -10.29 4.51
C LEU A 69 24.50 -9.76 5.96
N PRO A 70 23.58 -10.29 6.79
CA PRO A 70 22.87 -11.57 6.61
C PRO A 70 21.55 -11.52 5.82
N VAL A 71 21.17 -10.40 5.18
CA VAL A 71 19.98 -10.35 4.32
C VAL A 71 20.25 -11.08 3.01
N GLU A 72 19.35 -12.00 2.63
CA GLU A 72 19.40 -12.77 1.38
C GLU A 72 18.07 -12.79 0.62
N TYR A 73 16.98 -12.41 1.27
CA TYR A 73 15.63 -12.34 0.70
C TYR A 73 14.95 -11.06 1.19
N VAL A 74 14.37 -10.30 0.26
CA VAL A 74 13.61 -9.08 0.51
C VAL A 74 12.21 -9.28 -0.08
N TYR A 75 11.19 -9.17 0.75
CA TYR A 75 9.78 -9.31 0.37
C TYR A 75 9.08 -7.97 0.51
N SER A 76 8.46 -7.50 -0.57
CA SER A 76 7.69 -6.25 -0.62
C SER A 76 6.22 -6.55 -0.92
N PRO A 77 5.35 -6.69 0.09
CA PRO A 77 3.93 -7.01 -0.11
C PRO A 77 3.19 -5.87 -0.84
N LEU A 78 3.68 -4.63 -0.75
CA LEU A 78 3.16 -3.50 -1.52
C LEU A 78 3.41 -3.62 -3.02
N GLU A 79 4.23 -4.59 -3.47
CA GLU A 79 4.39 -4.92 -4.89
C GLU A 79 3.58 -6.17 -5.25
N TYR A 80 3.83 -7.32 -4.61
CA TYR A 80 3.20 -8.58 -5.01
C TYR A 80 1.79 -8.82 -4.45
N ALA A 81 1.37 -8.09 -3.43
CA ALA A 81 0.02 -8.11 -2.87
C ALA A 81 -0.69 -6.75 -3.04
N PHE A 82 -0.20 -5.88 -3.93
CA PHE A 82 -0.67 -4.50 -4.12
C PHE A 82 -2.19 -4.40 -4.20
N ASN A 83 -2.86 -5.19 -5.04
CA ASN A 83 -4.31 -5.16 -5.21
C ASN A 83 -5.07 -5.35 -3.89
N ILE A 84 -4.60 -6.25 -3.02
CA ILE A 84 -5.22 -6.53 -1.72
C ILE A 84 -4.93 -5.40 -0.71
N HIS A 85 -3.73 -4.81 -0.80
CA HIS A 85 -3.40 -3.62 -0.04
C HIS A 85 -4.28 -2.42 -0.46
N THR A 86 -4.43 -2.18 -1.76
CA THR A 86 -5.33 -1.15 -2.32
C THR A 86 -6.77 -1.33 -1.84
N MET A 87 -7.30 -2.57 -1.82
CA MET A 87 -8.61 -2.86 -1.22
C MET A 87 -8.69 -2.46 0.26
N TYR A 88 -7.62 -2.66 1.04
CA TYR A 88 -7.54 -2.23 2.44
C TYR A 88 -7.50 -0.70 2.58
N VAL A 89 -6.63 -0.02 1.83
CA VAL A 89 -6.50 1.45 1.92
C VAL A 89 -7.77 2.16 1.43
N GLN A 90 -8.35 1.74 0.31
CA GLN A 90 -9.56 2.36 -0.24
C GLN A 90 -10.79 2.12 0.65
N LYS A 91 -10.97 0.89 1.16
CA LYS A 91 -12.13 0.55 1.99
C LYS A 91 -12.10 1.23 3.36
N TYR A 92 -10.92 1.37 3.96
CA TYR A 92 -10.80 1.76 5.36
C TYR A 92 -10.02 3.07 5.62
N CYS A 93 -9.36 3.65 4.62
CA CYS A 93 -8.53 4.85 4.77
C CYS A 93 -8.91 6.03 3.85
N ASN A 94 -10.18 6.13 3.43
CA ASN A 94 -10.67 7.27 2.65
C ASN A 94 -11.18 8.45 3.51
N THR A 95 -10.84 8.48 4.80
CA THR A 95 -11.15 9.58 5.73
C THR A 95 -9.93 9.86 6.64
N VAL A 96 -9.89 11.05 7.24
CA VAL A 96 -8.87 11.41 8.25
C VAL A 96 -8.96 10.48 9.47
N LYS A 97 -7.81 10.17 10.08
CA LYS A 97 -7.65 9.16 11.15
C LYS A 97 -6.93 9.79 12.34
N LYS A 98 -7.68 10.05 13.41
CA LYS A 98 -7.17 10.63 14.67
C LYS A 98 -6.06 9.77 15.28
N ILE A 99 -6.18 8.44 15.17
CA ILE A 99 -5.28 7.45 15.79
C ILE A 99 -4.59 6.60 14.72
N LEU A 100 -3.26 6.53 14.74
CA LEU A 100 -2.48 5.63 13.88
C LEU A 100 -1.79 4.55 14.72
N PHE A 101 -2.21 3.30 14.60
CA PHE A 101 -1.47 2.16 15.15
C PHE A 101 -0.33 1.81 14.19
N LEU A 102 0.90 1.91 14.68
CA LEU A 102 2.11 1.75 13.87
C LEU A 102 2.84 0.45 14.24
N GLY A 103 2.86 -0.51 13.32
CA GLY A 103 3.72 -1.68 13.38
C GLY A 103 5.15 -1.40 12.88
N MET A 104 6.05 -2.35 13.11
CA MET A 104 7.44 -2.25 12.65
C MET A 104 7.57 -2.61 11.16
N ASN A 105 7.30 -3.86 10.79
CA ASN A 105 7.40 -4.37 9.42
C ASN A 105 6.58 -5.67 9.24
N PRO A 106 6.32 -6.13 7.99
CA PRO A 106 5.55 -7.35 7.72
C PRO A 106 6.08 -8.59 8.43
N GLY A 107 5.18 -9.31 9.11
CA GLY A 107 5.42 -10.69 9.51
C GLY A 107 5.24 -11.67 8.34
N PRO A 108 5.86 -12.86 8.39
CA PRO A 108 5.91 -13.81 7.25
C PRO A 108 4.59 -14.56 6.98
N TRP A 109 3.62 -14.50 7.91
CA TRP A 109 2.36 -15.27 7.81
C TRP A 109 1.11 -14.38 7.81
N GLY A 110 1.25 -13.10 8.14
CA GLY A 110 0.21 -12.07 8.03
C GLY A 110 0.44 -11.22 6.79
N MET A 111 0.98 -10.01 6.96
CA MET A 111 1.14 -9.04 5.86
C MET A 111 1.96 -9.57 4.66
N SER A 112 2.92 -10.48 4.85
CA SER A 112 3.65 -11.11 3.73
C SER A 112 2.83 -12.17 2.95
N GLN A 113 1.61 -12.46 3.38
CA GLN A 113 0.66 -13.34 2.70
C GLN A 113 -0.58 -12.57 2.21
N THR A 114 -0.97 -11.47 2.89
CA THR A 114 -2.23 -10.74 2.61
C THR A 114 -2.05 -9.31 2.12
N GLY A 115 -0.86 -8.72 2.22
CA GLY A 115 -0.65 -7.28 1.98
C GLY A 115 -1.20 -6.35 3.08
N VAL A 116 -2.03 -6.84 4.01
CA VAL A 116 -2.65 -6.01 5.07
C VAL A 116 -1.75 -5.96 6.31
N PRO A 117 -1.51 -4.79 6.94
CA PRO A 117 -0.77 -4.67 8.20
C PRO A 117 -1.32 -5.60 9.30
N PHE A 118 -0.42 -6.34 9.97
CA PHE A 118 -0.80 -7.40 10.92
C PHE A 118 -1.82 -8.43 10.36
N GLY A 119 -1.93 -8.55 9.04
CA GLY A 119 -3.06 -9.18 8.36
C GLY A 119 -3.05 -10.70 8.39
N GLU A 120 -3.40 -11.29 9.53
CA GLU A 120 -3.64 -12.74 9.65
C GLU A 120 -4.81 -13.18 8.75
N ILE A 121 -4.66 -14.35 8.10
CA ILE A 121 -5.51 -14.79 6.98
C ILE A 121 -7.01 -14.74 7.30
N SER A 122 -7.41 -15.24 8.46
CA SER A 122 -8.81 -15.32 8.90
C SER A 122 -9.33 -13.93 9.28
N MET A 123 -8.53 -13.13 9.97
CA MET A 123 -8.93 -11.76 10.33
C MET A 123 -9.12 -10.87 9.09
N VAL A 124 -8.27 -11.01 8.08
CA VAL A 124 -8.38 -10.25 6.81
C VAL A 124 -9.58 -10.73 5.98
N ARG A 125 -9.72 -12.05 5.81
CA ARG A 125 -10.82 -12.64 5.00
C ARG A 125 -12.18 -12.51 5.67
N ASP A 126 -12.29 -12.88 6.95
CA ASP A 126 -13.56 -13.14 7.61
C ASP A 126 -14.07 -11.97 8.45
N TRP A 127 -13.18 -11.08 8.93
CA TRP A 127 -13.59 -9.87 9.66
C TRP A 127 -13.45 -8.60 8.81
N LEU A 128 -12.26 -8.29 8.29
CA LEU A 128 -12.07 -7.13 7.39
C LEU A 128 -12.77 -7.28 6.03
N LYS A 129 -13.25 -8.48 5.68
CA LYS A 129 -13.89 -8.84 4.39
C LYS A 129 -13.05 -8.42 3.19
N ILE A 130 -11.77 -8.77 3.20
CA ILE A 130 -10.80 -8.52 2.12
C ILE A 130 -10.19 -9.86 1.70
N CYS A 131 -10.25 -10.18 0.40
CA CYS A 131 -9.72 -11.41 -0.17
C CYS A 131 -9.46 -11.22 -1.67
N GLY A 132 -8.56 -12.00 -2.26
CA GLY A 132 -8.29 -11.97 -3.70
C GLY A 132 -6.98 -12.66 -4.08
N HIS A 133 -6.52 -12.43 -5.31
CA HIS A 133 -5.24 -12.94 -5.78
C HIS A 133 -4.06 -12.20 -5.13
N VAL A 134 -3.04 -12.96 -4.74
CA VAL A 134 -1.75 -12.47 -4.26
C VAL A 134 -0.66 -13.11 -5.12
N GLY A 135 0.21 -12.27 -5.69
CA GLY A 135 1.34 -12.69 -6.49
C GLY A 135 2.52 -13.16 -5.64
N LYS A 136 3.74 -13.06 -6.18
CA LYS A 136 4.96 -13.53 -5.52
C LYS A 136 6.10 -12.52 -5.55
N PRO A 137 6.98 -12.49 -4.53
CA PRO A 137 8.26 -11.80 -4.62
C PRO A 137 9.17 -12.51 -5.63
N ALA A 138 10.06 -11.76 -6.29
CA ALA A 138 10.93 -12.27 -7.36
C ALA A 138 11.87 -13.42 -6.94
N LYS A 139 12.09 -13.60 -5.63
CA LYS A 139 12.91 -14.67 -5.06
C LYS A 139 12.27 -15.16 -3.75
N GLU A 140 11.58 -16.29 -3.78
CA GLU A 140 11.01 -16.90 -2.57
C GLU A 140 12.06 -17.62 -1.72
N GLN A 141 12.03 -17.46 -0.39
CA GLN A 141 12.77 -18.32 0.54
C GLN A 141 11.98 -19.64 0.72
N PRO A 142 12.59 -20.83 0.55
CA PRO A 142 11.86 -22.10 0.46
C PRO A 142 10.90 -22.43 1.62
N ASN A 143 11.20 -21.97 2.83
CA ASN A 143 10.41 -22.18 4.05
C ASN A 143 9.47 -21.00 4.38
N ARG A 144 9.36 -20.00 3.48
CA ARG A 144 8.58 -18.76 3.64
C ARG A 144 7.90 -18.39 2.31
N LYS A 145 7.37 -19.38 1.59
CA LYS A 145 6.66 -19.15 0.34
C LYS A 145 5.45 -18.23 0.54
N VAL A 146 5.14 -17.44 -0.48
CA VAL A 146 3.90 -16.65 -0.53
C VAL A 146 2.84 -17.51 -1.19
N THR A 147 1.76 -17.73 -0.43
CA THR A 147 0.63 -18.61 -0.77
C THR A 147 -0.70 -17.86 -0.71
N GLY A 148 -0.67 -16.54 -0.50
CA GLY A 148 -1.88 -15.73 -0.40
C GLY A 148 -2.80 -16.19 0.74
N PHE A 149 -4.11 -16.09 0.48
CA PHE A 149 -5.16 -16.58 1.36
C PHE A 149 -5.24 -18.11 1.47
N GLN A 150 -4.39 -18.87 0.76
CA GLN A 150 -4.23 -20.33 0.97
C GLN A 150 -3.19 -20.65 2.08
N CYS A 151 -2.58 -19.65 2.70
CA CYS A 151 -1.61 -19.87 3.78
C CYS A 151 -2.27 -20.54 4.99
N THR A 152 -1.83 -21.76 5.34
CA THR A 152 -2.35 -22.53 6.47
C THR A 152 -1.76 -22.12 7.84
N ARG A 153 -0.97 -21.05 7.90
CA ARG A 153 -0.26 -20.61 9.11
C ARG A 153 -0.85 -19.31 9.65
N SER A 154 -1.32 -19.35 10.89
CA SER A 154 -1.83 -18.15 11.59
C SER A 154 -0.67 -17.27 12.10
N GLU A 155 -0.72 -15.97 11.82
CA GLU A 155 0.17 -14.99 12.43
C GLU A 155 -0.38 -14.56 13.80
N ILE A 156 0.13 -15.17 14.87
CA ILE A 156 -0.34 -14.94 16.25
C ILE A 156 -0.34 -13.45 16.65
N SER A 157 0.65 -12.66 16.18
CA SER A 157 0.68 -11.21 16.40
C SER A 157 -0.54 -10.51 15.80
N GLY A 158 -0.91 -10.90 14.57
CA GLY A 158 -2.05 -10.33 13.85
C GLY A 158 -3.39 -10.80 14.37
N LYS A 159 -3.52 -12.11 14.65
CA LYS A 159 -4.71 -12.68 15.27
C LYS A 159 -5.04 -12.03 16.61
N ARG A 160 -4.03 -11.68 17.41
CA ARG A 160 -4.21 -10.95 18.68
C ARG A 160 -4.63 -9.50 18.47
N LEU A 161 -3.92 -8.75 17.62
CA LEU A 161 -4.21 -7.32 17.41
C LEU A 161 -5.60 -7.09 16.80
N TRP A 162 -5.92 -7.81 15.73
CA TRP A 162 -7.25 -7.70 15.10
C TRP A 162 -8.33 -8.39 15.93
N GLY A 163 -8.01 -9.48 16.66
CA GLY A 163 -8.96 -10.14 17.57
C GLY A 163 -9.44 -9.21 18.68
N LEU A 164 -8.53 -8.42 19.28
CA LEU A 164 -8.89 -7.39 20.26
C LEU A 164 -9.89 -6.37 19.69
N PHE A 165 -9.67 -5.86 18.48
CA PHE A 165 -10.60 -4.89 17.87
C PHE A 165 -11.88 -5.53 17.33
N GLN A 166 -11.88 -6.82 17.01
CA GLN A 166 -13.11 -7.59 16.78
C GLN A 166 -13.92 -7.74 18.07
N GLU A 167 -13.27 -8.02 19.20
CA GLU A 167 -13.89 -8.16 20.52
C GLU A 167 -14.45 -6.82 21.04
N LEU A 168 -13.73 -5.71 20.86
CA LEU A 168 -14.17 -4.37 21.27
C LEU A 168 -15.21 -3.78 20.30
N CYS A 169 -14.83 -3.57 19.04
CA CYS A 169 -15.59 -2.76 18.08
C CYS A 169 -16.75 -3.51 17.42
N LYS A 170 -16.75 -4.84 17.47
CA LYS A 170 -17.63 -5.79 16.76
C LYS A 170 -17.50 -5.73 15.23
N SER A 171 -17.74 -4.56 14.63
CA SER A 171 -17.48 -4.29 13.21
C SER A 171 -16.09 -3.69 13.01
N PRO A 172 -15.42 -3.94 11.87
CA PRO A 172 -14.21 -3.21 11.51
C PRO A 172 -14.52 -1.73 11.22
N GLU A 173 -15.70 -1.41 10.70
CA GLU A 173 -16.11 -0.02 10.42
C GLU A 173 -16.05 0.87 11.68
N LYS A 174 -16.43 0.35 12.86
CA LYS A 174 -16.31 1.09 14.13
C LYS A 174 -14.85 1.32 14.55
N PHE A 175 -13.93 0.40 14.25
CA PHE A 175 -12.50 0.63 14.45
C PHE A 175 -11.96 1.74 13.53
N PHE A 176 -12.33 1.69 12.23
CA PHE A 176 -11.83 2.62 11.22
C PHE A 176 -12.51 4.00 11.23
N GLU A 177 -13.52 4.21 12.07
CA GLU A 177 -14.13 5.53 12.33
C GLU A 177 -13.09 6.54 12.83
N HIS A 178 -12.19 6.10 13.72
CA HIS A 178 -11.20 6.97 14.35
C HIS A 178 -9.74 6.54 14.11
N ALA A 179 -9.51 5.26 13.79
CA ALA A 179 -8.18 4.68 13.74
C ALA A 179 -7.80 4.04 12.40
N TYR A 180 -6.51 3.77 12.23
CA TYR A 180 -5.97 2.98 11.12
C TYR A 180 -4.72 2.20 11.57
N ILE A 181 -4.36 1.12 10.87
CA ILE A 181 -3.17 0.33 11.15
C ILE A 181 -2.23 0.37 9.94
N HIS A 182 -0.97 0.73 10.17
CA HIS A 182 0.06 0.82 9.14
C HIS A 182 1.39 0.25 9.66
N ASN A 183 2.36 -0.01 8.78
CA ASN A 183 3.68 -0.53 9.15
C ASN A 183 4.75 0.49 8.75
N TYR A 184 5.58 0.90 9.70
CA TYR A 184 6.66 1.88 9.47
C TYR A 184 7.58 1.50 8.30
N CYS A 185 7.92 0.22 8.18
CA CYS A 185 8.73 -0.29 7.09
C CYS A 185 7.95 -1.39 6.34
N PRO A 186 7.58 -1.21 5.07
CA PRO A 186 6.69 -2.14 4.37
C PRO A 186 7.36 -3.44 3.89
N ILE A 187 8.65 -3.66 4.13
CA ILE A 187 9.39 -4.84 3.63
C ILE A 187 9.73 -5.86 4.73
N ALA A 188 9.64 -7.14 4.41
CA ALA A 188 10.19 -8.23 5.22
C ALA A 188 11.58 -8.64 4.72
N LEU A 189 12.53 -8.77 5.63
CA LEU A 189 13.94 -9.09 5.34
C LEU A 189 14.29 -10.42 6.01
N MET A 190 14.98 -11.31 5.30
CA MET A 190 15.29 -12.66 5.79
C MET A 190 16.66 -13.17 5.35
N ASN A 191 17.27 -14.00 6.19
CA ASN A 191 18.51 -14.74 5.87
C ASN A 191 18.24 -16.07 5.13
N LYS A 192 19.30 -16.81 4.77
CA LYS A 192 19.24 -18.14 4.10
C LYS A 192 18.18 -19.09 4.65
N LYS A 193 18.02 -19.11 5.97
CA LYS A 193 17.17 -20.05 6.72
C LYS A 193 15.71 -19.57 6.87
N GLY A 194 15.40 -18.36 6.38
CA GLY A 194 14.08 -17.73 6.56
C GLY A 194 13.88 -17.18 7.98
N CYS A 195 14.95 -16.91 8.73
CA CYS A 195 14.84 -16.12 9.95
C CYS A 195 14.59 -14.66 9.56
N ASN A 196 13.55 -14.04 10.12
CA ASN A 196 13.29 -12.62 9.96
C ASN A 196 14.44 -11.80 10.55
N ILE A 197 14.97 -10.87 9.77
CA ILE A 197 15.86 -9.80 10.20
C ILE A 197 14.99 -8.57 10.36
N THR A 198 14.92 -8.03 11.57
CA THR A 198 14.18 -6.79 11.83
C THR A 198 14.99 -5.57 11.34
N PRO A 199 14.33 -4.44 11.03
CA PRO A 199 15.01 -3.15 10.83
C PRO A 199 15.85 -2.66 12.03
N ALA A 200 15.90 -3.37 13.16
CA ALA A 200 16.82 -3.10 14.26
C ALA A 200 18.16 -3.87 14.16
N GLU A 201 18.21 -4.93 13.36
CA GLU A 201 19.37 -5.83 13.23
C GLU A 201 20.27 -5.49 12.02
N ILE A 202 19.81 -4.60 11.14
CA ILE A 202 20.54 -4.09 9.98
C ILE A 202 21.70 -3.19 10.42
N LYS A 203 22.84 -3.29 9.74
CA LYS A 203 24.07 -2.52 10.02
C LYS A 203 24.56 -1.81 8.76
N GLY A 204 25.48 -0.85 8.91
CA GLY A 204 26.08 -0.14 7.77
C GLY A 204 25.21 1.01 7.23
N PRO A 205 25.42 1.45 5.97
CA PRO A 205 24.70 2.58 5.40
C PRO A 205 23.25 2.25 5.03
N GLU A 206 22.93 0.98 4.73
CA GLU A 206 21.61 0.59 4.25
C GLU A 206 20.47 0.86 5.24
N ILE A 207 20.73 0.81 6.56
CA ILE A 207 19.72 1.17 7.57
C ILE A 207 19.40 2.67 7.57
N GLN A 208 20.37 3.54 7.24
CA GLN A 208 20.13 4.99 7.17
C GLN A 208 19.29 5.35 5.94
N ILE A 209 19.50 4.65 4.82
CA ILE A 209 18.69 4.83 3.60
C ILE A 209 17.24 4.35 3.86
N LEU A 210 17.09 3.16 4.47
CA LEU A 210 15.77 2.64 4.89
C LEU A 210 15.07 3.60 5.86
N HIS A 211 15.79 4.10 6.87
CA HIS A 211 15.25 5.06 7.84
C HIS A 211 14.81 6.37 7.18
N SER A 212 15.63 6.97 6.33
CA SER A 212 15.28 8.22 5.64
C SER A 212 14.00 8.06 4.78
N ALA A 213 13.89 6.97 4.02
CA ALA A 213 12.72 6.69 3.20
C ALA A 213 11.44 6.46 4.04
N CYS A 214 11.51 5.57 5.05
CA CYS A 214 10.38 5.25 5.92
C CYS A 214 9.97 6.43 6.81
N ASP A 215 10.91 7.24 7.31
CA ASP A 215 10.63 8.44 8.09
C ASP A 215 9.86 9.47 7.27
N LYS A 216 10.30 9.75 6.03
CA LYS A 216 9.61 10.66 5.13
C LYS A 216 8.18 10.18 4.86
N ALA A 217 8.03 8.91 4.50
CA ALA A 217 6.72 8.33 4.20
C ALA A 217 5.77 8.37 5.41
N LEU A 218 6.27 8.07 6.62
CA LEU A 218 5.48 8.21 7.85
C LEU A 218 5.11 9.68 8.13
N ALA A 219 6.05 10.62 7.95
CA ALA A 219 5.78 12.05 8.10
C ALA A 219 4.69 12.54 7.15
N ASP A 220 4.66 12.05 5.91
CA ASP A 220 3.65 12.41 4.92
C ASP A 220 2.30 11.73 5.19
N ALA A 221 2.29 10.44 5.57
CA ALA A 221 1.09 9.74 6.00
C ALA A 221 0.42 10.40 7.22
N ILE A 222 1.20 10.87 8.21
CA ILE A 222 0.69 11.62 9.36
C ILE A 222 -0.06 12.89 8.93
N LYS A 223 0.47 13.63 7.95
CA LYS A 223 -0.15 14.87 7.42
C LYS A 223 -1.43 14.55 6.64
N ILE A 224 -1.37 13.57 5.72
CA ILE A 224 -2.49 13.14 4.87
C ILE A 224 -3.68 12.70 5.73
N LEU A 225 -3.42 11.86 6.74
CA LEU A 225 -4.45 11.32 7.63
C LEU A 225 -4.84 12.29 8.76
N LYS A 226 -4.13 13.41 8.95
CA LYS A 226 -4.28 14.36 10.08
C LYS A 226 -4.25 13.66 11.45
N VAL A 227 -3.25 12.80 11.66
CA VAL A 227 -3.10 12.01 12.89
C VAL A 227 -2.81 12.92 14.08
N GLU A 228 -3.56 12.77 15.17
CA GLU A 228 -3.28 13.43 16.46
C GLU A 228 -2.47 12.53 17.40
N ILE A 229 -2.66 11.20 17.31
CA ILE A 229 -2.08 10.21 18.21
C ILE A 229 -1.49 9.04 17.41
N ILE A 230 -0.21 8.72 17.64
CA ILE A 230 0.42 7.49 17.12
C ILE A 230 0.56 6.50 18.28
N ILE A 231 0.13 5.26 18.08
CA ILE A 231 0.33 4.16 19.02
C ILE A 231 1.31 3.17 18.40
N GLY A 232 2.56 3.22 18.84
CA GLY A 232 3.59 2.26 18.44
C GLY A 232 3.30 0.87 19.00
N ILE A 233 3.22 -0.14 18.13
CA ILE A 233 3.09 -1.54 18.54
C ILE A 233 4.48 -2.10 18.85
N GLY A 234 4.95 -1.81 20.06
CA GLY A 234 6.28 -2.11 20.57
C GLY A 234 7.30 -1.00 20.34
N GLY A 235 8.30 -0.95 21.22
CA GLY A 235 9.24 0.17 21.37
C GLY A 235 10.05 0.57 20.11
N TYR A 236 10.20 -0.31 19.12
CA TYR A 236 10.82 0.10 17.84
C TYR A 236 9.94 1.07 17.07
N ALA A 237 8.67 0.73 16.87
CA ALA A 237 7.72 1.56 16.12
C ALA A 237 7.43 2.86 16.88
N GLU A 238 7.30 2.78 18.21
CA GLU A 238 7.26 3.95 19.10
C GLU A 238 8.49 4.86 18.88
N LYS A 239 9.71 4.31 18.93
CA LYS A 239 10.92 5.12 18.84
C LYS A 239 11.11 5.76 17.47
N ARG A 240 10.70 5.08 16.39
CA ARG A 240 10.67 5.68 15.04
C ARG A 240 9.62 6.79 14.94
N ALA A 241 8.40 6.57 15.45
CA ALA A 241 7.38 7.61 15.50
C ALA A 241 7.83 8.85 16.28
N GLN A 242 8.46 8.68 17.45
CA GLN A 242 9.04 9.79 18.23
C GLN A 242 10.04 10.61 17.40
N LEU A 243 10.96 9.93 16.69
CA LEU A 243 11.98 10.60 15.86
C LEU A 243 11.35 11.35 14.69
N VAL A 244 10.37 10.76 14.00
CA VAL A 244 9.66 11.39 12.88
C VAL A 244 8.87 12.62 13.33
N VAL A 245 8.11 12.49 14.42
CA VAL A 245 7.33 13.59 15.01
C VAL A 245 8.24 14.74 15.45
N GLN A 246 9.35 14.45 16.15
CA GLN A 246 10.29 15.46 16.61
C GLN A 246 11.01 16.18 15.45
N SER A 247 11.56 15.43 14.49
CA SER A 247 12.31 15.98 13.34
C SER A 247 11.43 16.78 12.38
N SER A 248 10.19 16.32 12.15
CA SER A 248 9.21 16.99 11.30
C SER A 248 8.38 18.06 12.04
N LYS A 249 8.63 18.29 13.34
CA LYS A 249 7.92 19.25 14.22
C LYS A 249 6.38 19.07 14.21
N LEU A 250 5.92 17.82 14.17
CA LEU A 250 4.49 17.49 14.07
C LEU A 250 3.84 17.57 15.47
N PRO A 251 2.64 18.14 15.63
CA PRO A 251 1.96 18.29 16.93
C PRO A 251 1.23 17.01 17.35
N VAL A 252 1.96 15.89 17.44
CA VAL A 252 1.38 14.54 17.51
C VAL A 252 1.84 13.80 18.78
N LYS A 253 0.89 13.25 19.54
CA LYS A 253 1.18 12.48 20.76
C LYS A 253 1.61 11.06 20.38
N VAL A 254 2.82 10.64 20.79
CA VAL A 254 3.27 9.26 20.60
C VAL A 254 3.06 8.47 21.90
N LEU A 255 2.43 7.29 21.76
CA LEU A 255 2.12 6.32 22.79
C LEU A 255 2.63 4.92 22.37
N CYS A 256 2.61 3.96 23.28
CA CYS A 256 3.12 2.61 23.04
C CYS A 256 2.22 1.53 23.63
N LEU A 257 1.94 0.49 22.83
CA LEU A 257 1.38 -0.77 23.32
C LEU A 257 2.47 -1.85 23.30
N PRO A 258 2.46 -2.82 24.23
CA PRO A 258 3.33 -3.99 24.14
C PRO A 258 3.04 -4.74 22.83
N HIS A 259 4.07 -5.26 22.15
CA HIS A 259 3.86 -5.98 20.89
C HIS A 259 3.12 -7.32 21.15
N PRO A 260 2.10 -7.71 20.35
CA PRO A 260 1.33 -8.95 20.52
C PRO A 260 2.11 -10.27 20.30
N SER A 261 3.43 -10.21 20.12
CA SER A 261 4.25 -11.35 19.71
C SER A 261 4.32 -12.41 20.81
N PRO A 262 4.18 -13.71 20.48
CA PRO A 262 4.39 -14.81 21.44
C PRO A 262 5.87 -14.97 21.85
N ARG A 263 6.80 -14.24 21.20
CA ARG A 263 8.22 -14.17 21.62
C ARG A 263 8.46 -13.21 22.79
N ALA A 264 7.50 -12.35 23.13
CA ALA A 264 7.63 -11.47 24.28
C ALA A 264 7.40 -12.27 25.59
N VAL A 265 8.30 -12.07 26.56
CA VAL A 265 8.27 -12.79 27.84
C VAL A 265 6.95 -12.53 28.58
N ASN A 266 6.35 -13.58 29.15
CA ASN A 266 5.09 -13.53 29.90
C ASN A 266 3.91 -12.87 29.15
N ASN A 267 3.94 -12.88 27.82
CA ASN A 267 2.90 -12.28 26.97
C ASN A 267 1.75 -13.25 26.65
N LYS A 268 1.14 -13.83 27.70
CA LYS A 268 -0.04 -14.71 27.58
C LYS A 268 -1.34 -13.90 27.47
N ASN A 269 -1.60 -13.08 28.49
CA ASN A 269 -2.72 -12.13 28.58
C ASN A 269 -2.39 -10.80 27.86
N TRP A 270 -2.29 -10.84 26.52
CA TRP A 270 -1.94 -9.64 25.75
C TRP A 270 -3.13 -8.68 25.57
N SER A 271 -4.31 -9.22 25.24
CA SER A 271 -5.50 -8.41 24.93
C SER A 271 -5.91 -7.57 26.14
N GLU A 272 -5.90 -8.16 27.33
CA GLU A 272 -6.25 -7.54 28.61
C GLU A 272 -5.27 -6.39 28.95
N LYS A 273 -3.97 -6.61 28.74
CA LYS A 273 -2.94 -5.57 28.91
C LYS A 273 -3.09 -4.43 27.89
N ALA A 274 -3.49 -4.75 26.66
CA ALA A 274 -3.73 -3.75 25.62
C ALA A 274 -5.00 -2.93 25.91
N THR A 275 -6.10 -3.56 26.30
CA THR A 275 -7.34 -2.89 26.76
C THR A 275 -7.07 -1.98 27.96
N GLN A 276 -6.33 -2.46 28.96
CA GLN A 276 -5.94 -1.64 30.11
C GLN A 276 -5.15 -0.39 29.66
N LYS A 277 -4.17 -0.55 28.77
CA LYS A 277 -3.39 0.58 28.26
C LYS A 277 -4.21 1.55 27.41
N LEU A 278 -5.15 1.07 26.59
CA LEU A 278 -6.09 1.93 25.86
C LEU A 278 -7.00 2.73 26.82
N SER A 279 -7.39 2.14 27.95
CA SER A 279 -8.12 2.83 29.01
C SER A 279 -7.26 3.89 29.71
N GLU A 280 -6.04 3.54 30.14
CA GLU A 280 -5.06 4.48 30.73
C GLU A 280 -4.68 5.65 29.80
N PHE A 281 -4.81 5.46 28.47
CA PHE A 281 -4.59 6.53 27.49
C PHE A 281 -5.80 7.43 27.24
N GLY A 282 -6.98 7.07 27.76
CA GLY A 282 -8.25 7.76 27.49
C GLY A 282 -8.80 7.49 26.09
N LEU A 283 -8.53 6.30 25.52
CA LEU A 283 -8.83 5.95 24.12
C LEU A 283 -9.72 4.72 23.97
N LEU A 284 -10.11 4.04 25.04
CA LEU A 284 -10.94 2.83 24.97
C LEU A 284 -12.34 3.11 24.39
N GLU A 285 -12.92 4.28 24.72
CA GLU A 285 -14.22 4.74 24.22
C GLU A 285 -14.27 4.90 22.69
N CYS A 286 -13.12 5.11 22.05
CA CYS A 286 -13.02 5.12 20.59
C CYS A 286 -13.26 3.75 19.94
N PHE A 287 -13.22 2.66 20.72
CA PHE A 287 -13.24 1.28 20.23
C PHE A 287 -14.36 0.42 20.84
N THR A 288 -14.99 0.84 21.93
CA THR A 288 -16.21 0.20 22.44
C THR A 288 -17.42 0.59 21.59
N ALA A 289 -18.32 -0.38 21.40
CA ALA A 289 -19.66 -0.17 20.87
C ALA A 289 -20.67 0.06 22.01
#